data_AF-A0A3D9RQL2-F1
#
_entry.id   AF-A0A3D9RQL2-F1
#
_cell.length_a   1.000
_cell.length_b   1.000
_cell.length_c   1.000
_cell.angle_alpha   90.00
_cell.angle_beta   90.00
_cell.angle_gamma   90.00
#
_symmetry.space_group_name_H-M   'P 1'
#
loop_
_entity.id
_entity.type
_entity.pdbx_description
1 polymer ?
#
loop_
_entity_poly.entity_id
_entity_poly.type
_entity_poly.pdbx_seq_one_letter_code
_entity_poly.pdbx_strand_id
1 'polypeptide(L)'
;MKHFWYNTVKIIVSIGLFFTHKKIKVYGKENIPKKGPILFIGNHQNALLDAILIPTTTDRNIHFLTRASAFKNKLADKILRSLNMIPVYRIRDGINSVEKNIAVFEQCFEILKKEKAIQIFAEGEHHKYRHIIPLKKGFARIILGTLQKYPDLNIQIIPVGINYDSHLNFPSSVSIYYGKPIQANAYINVDNPDLKFKTILNKVASELKELTTHIDNLEKHDEIIDKLKAVRANFLDPIETNKMLKKLDSFSQKKLKEEKEINWFTPIHLFTKINSIFPLLIWKKLKPKIKDIIFTNTYRFALILTIFPLFYLIQSGVISYFLNYKVGLIYLGICIITGLITSKTMKVTQ
;
A
#
# COMPACT_ATOMS: atom_id res chain seq x y z
N MET A 1 -5.88 5.85 25.48
CA MET A 1 -6.37 4.56 24.91
C MET A 1 -6.40 4.52 23.37
N LYS A 2 -7.07 5.43 22.66
CA LYS A 2 -7.17 5.37 21.17
C LYS A 2 -5.81 5.44 20.44
N HIS A 3 -4.90 6.29 20.90
CA HIS A 3 -3.55 6.40 20.32
C HIS A 3 -2.70 5.14 20.56
N PHE A 4 -2.79 4.57 21.77
CA PHE A 4 -2.13 3.31 22.10
C PHE A 4 -2.63 2.17 21.21
N TRP A 5 -3.96 2.02 21.09
CA TRP A 5 -4.58 1.04 20.20
C TRP A 5 -4.12 1.18 18.74
N TYR A 6 -4.16 2.40 18.19
CA TYR A 6 -3.69 2.66 16.83
C TYR A 6 -2.24 2.26 16.63
N ASN A 7 -1.36 2.62 17.57
CA ASN A 7 0.07 2.28 17.51
C ASN A 7 0.31 0.77 17.63
N THR A 8 -0.41 0.09 18.52
CA THR A 8 -0.33 -1.37 18.65
C THR A 8 -0.72 -2.05 17.34
N VAL A 9 -1.83 -1.64 16.73
CA VAL A 9 -2.25 -2.19 15.43
C VAL A 9 -1.25 -1.84 14.33
N LYS A 10 -0.70 -0.62 14.32
CA LYS A 10 0.35 -0.22 13.38
C LYS A 10 1.59 -1.12 13.50
N ILE A 11 2.02 -1.48 14.72
CA ILE A 11 3.15 -2.40 14.93
C ILE A 11 2.82 -3.80 14.41
N ILE A 12 1.65 -4.34 14.76
CA ILE A 12 1.19 -5.66 14.30
C ILE A 12 1.15 -5.71 12.76
N VAL A 13 0.56 -4.69 12.13
CA VAL A 13 0.51 -4.56 10.67
C VAL A 13 1.91 -4.42 10.06
N SER A 14 2.81 -3.67 10.70
CA SER A 14 4.20 -3.53 10.24
C SER A 14 4.95 -4.86 10.25
N ILE A 15 4.74 -5.69 11.29
CA ILE A 15 5.29 -7.06 11.35
C ILE A 15 4.71 -7.92 10.22
N GLY A 16 3.40 -7.88 10.01
CA GLY A 16 2.78 -8.61 8.89
C GLY A 16 3.32 -8.19 7.53
N LEU A 17 3.52 -6.89 7.30
CA LEU A 17 4.09 -6.36 6.07
C LEU A 17 5.55 -6.79 5.91
N PHE A 18 6.31 -6.83 7.01
CA PHE A 18 7.69 -7.32 7.02
C PHE A 18 7.79 -8.78 6.59
N PHE A 19 6.90 -9.68 7.03
CA PHE A 19 6.86 -11.06 6.55
C PHE A 19 6.20 -11.20 5.17
N THR A 20 5.42 -10.20 4.73
CA THR A 20 4.78 -10.23 3.41
C THR A 20 5.74 -9.84 2.29
N HIS A 21 6.68 -8.93 2.57
CA HIS A 21 7.61 -8.39 1.57
C HIS A 21 9.05 -8.83 1.82
N LYS A 22 9.81 -9.06 0.74
CA LYS A 22 11.26 -9.26 0.82
C LYS A 22 11.93 -8.00 1.38
N LYS A 23 11.65 -6.87 0.75
CA LYS A 23 12.21 -5.56 1.08
C LYS A 23 11.11 -4.51 1.06
N ILE A 24 11.13 -3.62 2.05
CA ILE A 24 10.35 -2.39 2.08
C ILE A 24 11.37 -1.26 2.13
N LYS A 25 11.51 -0.52 1.03
CA LYS A 25 12.40 0.64 0.95
C LYS A 25 11.59 1.92 1.06
N VAL A 26 12.08 2.89 1.81
CA VAL A 26 11.40 4.17 2.03
C VAL A 26 12.36 5.30 1.68
N TYR A 27 11.91 6.21 0.82
CA TYR A 27 12.66 7.36 0.34
C TYR A 27 11.87 8.65 0.54
N GLY A 28 12.56 9.76 0.77
CA GLY A 28 11.91 11.07 0.94
C GLY A 28 11.18 11.23 2.28
N LYS A 29 11.46 10.41 3.30
CA LYS A 29 10.78 10.50 4.60
C LYS A 29 10.98 11.89 5.24
N GLU A 30 12.12 12.51 4.98
CA GLU A 30 12.47 13.89 5.34
C GLU A 30 11.54 14.95 4.74
N ASN A 31 10.87 14.64 3.62
CA ASN A 31 9.89 15.55 3.01
C ASN A 31 8.60 15.65 3.82
N ILE A 32 8.33 14.74 4.75
CA ILE A 32 7.06 14.72 5.50
C ILE A 32 7.12 15.76 6.64
N PRO A 33 6.26 16.79 6.64
CA PRO A 33 6.24 17.75 7.73
C PRO A 33 5.88 17.07 9.06
N LYS A 34 6.61 17.41 10.12
CA LYS A 34 6.39 16.84 11.46
C LYS A 34 5.10 17.34 12.11
N LYS A 35 4.61 18.52 11.70
CA LYS A 35 3.39 19.21 12.19
C LYS A 35 2.63 19.82 11.01
N GLY A 36 1.40 20.29 11.26
CA GLY A 36 0.54 20.89 10.25
C GLY A 36 -0.38 19.90 9.51
N PRO A 37 -1.42 20.42 8.83
CA PRO A 37 -2.38 19.62 8.06
C PRO A 37 -1.72 18.99 6.83
N ILE A 38 -1.83 17.66 6.71
CA ILE A 38 -1.23 16.91 5.59
C ILE A 38 -2.29 16.07 4.86
N LEU A 39 -2.22 16.10 3.54
CA LEU A 39 -2.89 15.16 2.66
C LEU A 39 -1.85 14.27 1.95
N PHE A 40 -1.77 13.01 2.34
CA PHE A 40 -1.04 12.00 1.58
C PHE A 40 -1.88 11.56 0.38
N ILE A 41 -1.33 11.71 -0.82
CA ILE A 41 -1.99 11.26 -2.06
C ILE A 41 -1.11 10.23 -2.72
N GLY A 42 -1.54 8.98 -2.76
CA GLY A 42 -0.79 7.88 -3.36
C GLY A 42 -1.40 7.33 -4.64
N ASN A 43 -0.61 6.57 -5.39
CA ASN A 43 -1.09 5.67 -6.45
C ASN A 43 -1.68 4.38 -5.85
N HIS A 44 -2.54 3.66 -6.59
CA HIS A 44 -3.32 2.56 -6.02
C HIS A 44 -3.30 1.26 -6.86
N GLN A 45 -2.31 0.40 -6.64
CA GLN A 45 -2.10 -0.81 -7.43
C GLN A 45 -2.35 -2.12 -6.68
N ASN A 46 -2.32 -2.12 -5.35
CA ASN A 46 -2.37 -3.31 -4.50
C ASN A 46 -3.46 -3.24 -3.41
N ALA A 47 -4.50 -2.45 -3.68
CA ALA A 47 -5.68 -2.30 -2.83
C ALA A 47 -5.31 -2.05 -1.36
N LEU A 48 -5.62 -2.98 -0.45
CA LEU A 48 -5.38 -2.77 0.99
C LEU A 48 -3.90 -2.54 1.32
N LEU A 49 -2.96 -3.20 0.62
CA LEU A 49 -1.54 -3.10 0.94
C LEU A 49 -1.04 -1.67 0.78
N ASP A 50 -1.41 -0.98 -0.30
CA ASP A 50 -1.07 0.44 -0.50
C ASP A 50 -1.55 1.27 0.69
N ALA A 51 -2.78 1.00 1.15
CA ALA A 51 -3.44 1.75 2.21
C ALA A 51 -2.71 1.63 3.56
N ILE A 52 -2.13 0.47 3.85
CA ILE A 52 -1.45 0.19 5.12
C ILE A 52 0.08 0.40 5.07
N LEU A 53 0.69 0.51 3.88
CA LEU A 53 2.12 0.78 3.74
C LEU A 53 2.48 2.22 4.17
N ILE A 54 1.70 3.21 3.74
CA ILE A 54 1.93 4.62 4.09
C ILE A 54 1.94 4.85 5.63
N PRO A 55 0.92 4.43 6.41
CA PRO A 55 0.89 4.69 7.85
C PRO A 55 1.94 3.91 8.63
N THR A 56 2.46 2.79 8.11
CA THR A 56 3.52 1.99 8.74
C THR A 56 4.91 2.53 8.44
N THR A 57 5.07 3.42 7.46
CA THR A 57 6.37 3.98 7.02
C THR A 57 6.55 5.47 7.33
N THR A 58 5.55 6.12 7.91
CA THR A 58 5.60 7.51 8.40
C THR A 58 5.45 7.59 9.92
N ASP A 59 5.86 8.70 10.52
CA ASP A 59 5.70 8.98 11.96
C ASP A 59 4.38 9.72 12.25
N ARG A 60 3.61 10.08 11.22
CA ARG A 60 2.31 10.74 11.35
C ARG A 60 1.19 9.72 11.60
N ASN A 61 0.21 10.10 12.42
CA ASN A 61 -1.04 9.34 12.57
C ASN A 61 -2.01 9.73 11.46
N ILE A 62 -2.41 8.73 10.66
CA ILE A 62 -3.17 8.95 9.43
C ILE A 62 -4.65 8.58 9.62
N HIS A 63 -5.52 9.38 9.00
CA HIS A 63 -6.93 9.08 8.79
C HIS A 63 -7.15 8.63 7.34
N PHE A 64 -7.84 7.52 7.13
CA PHE A 64 -7.91 6.87 5.82
C PHE A 64 -9.28 7.05 5.20
N LEU A 65 -9.33 7.63 4.00
CA LEU A 65 -10.54 7.59 3.21
C LEU A 65 -10.69 6.20 2.58
N THR A 66 -11.67 5.44 3.08
CA THR A 66 -11.84 4.01 2.78
C THR A 66 -13.22 3.79 2.18
N ARG A 67 -13.36 2.87 1.21
CA ARG A 67 -14.65 2.58 0.56
C ARG A 67 -15.71 2.18 1.59
N ALA A 68 -16.89 2.80 1.51
CA ALA A 68 -18.00 2.56 2.42
C ALA A 68 -18.46 1.07 2.46
N SER A 69 -18.26 0.32 1.37
CA SER A 69 -18.57 -1.11 1.33
C SER A 69 -17.80 -1.96 2.35
N ALA A 70 -16.64 -1.50 2.83
CA ALA A 70 -15.88 -2.16 3.89
C ALA A 70 -16.56 -2.06 5.28
N PHE A 71 -17.46 -1.10 5.46
CA PHE A 71 -18.13 -0.80 6.74
C PHE A 71 -19.53 -1.43 6.85
N LYS A 72 -19.93 -2.32 5.93
CA LYS A 72 -21.27 -2.92 5.93
C LYS A 72 -21.56 -3.77 7.17
N ASN A 73 -20.55 -4.45 7.72
CA ASN A 73 -20.68 -5.26 8.92
C ASN A 73 -20.41 -4.42 10.18
N LYS A 74 -21.26 -4.52 11.21
CA LYS A 74 -21.16 -3.70 12.44
C LYS A 74 -19.83 -3.87 13.18
N LEU A 75 -19.29 -5.09 13.23
CA LEU A 75 -17.99 -5.35 13.86
C LEU A 75 -16.85 -4.75 13.02
N ALA A 76 -16.89 -4.94 11.70
CA ALA A 76 -15.93 -4.32 10.79
C ALA A 76 -15.97 -2.78 10.88
N ASP A 77 -17.16 -2.17 10.88
CA ASP A 77 -17.33 -0.71 11.02
C ASP A 77 -16.67 -0.18 12.30
N LYS A 78 -16.94 -0.82 13.45
CA LYS A 78 -16.34 -0.44 14.74
C LYS A 78 -14.81 -0.54 14.72
N ILE A 79 -14.27 -1.62 14.16
CA ILE A 79 -12.81 -1.82 14.05
C ILE A 79 -12.20 -0.77 13.12
N LEU A 80 -12.72 -0.60 11.90
CA LEU A 80 -12.18 0.34 10.91
C LEU A 80 -12.20 1.78 11.44
N ARG A 81 -13.30 2.22 12.07
CA ARG A 81 -13.38 3.56 12.69
C ARG A 81 -12.43 3.74 13.86
N SER A 82 -12.17 2.68 14.64
CA SER A 82 -11.18 2.72 15.74
C SER A 82 -9.77 3.00 15.21
N LEU A 83 -9.49 2.63 13.96
CA LEU A 83 -8.23 2.82 13.24
C LEU A 83 -8.20 4.09 12.37
N ASN A 84 -9.07 5.06 12.68
CA ASN A 84 -9.19 6.34 11.96
C ASN A 84 -9.58 6.20 10.48
N MET A 85 -10.25 5.11 10.09
CA MET A 85 -10.80 4.98 8.75
C MET A 85 -12.17 5.65 8.65
N ILE A 86 -12.39 6.35 7.55
CA ILE A 86 -13.57 7.16 7.27
C ILE A 86 -14.22 6.62 5.98
N PRO A 87 -15.52 6.27 5.99
CA PRO A 87 -16.20 5.73 4.83
C PRO A 87 -16.39 6.80 3.75
N VAL A 88 -16.02 6.48 2.51
CA VAL A 88 -16.31 7.30 1.32
C VAL A 88 -17.25 6.54 0.41
N TYR A 89 -18.32 7.22 -0.01
CA TYR A 89 -19.39 6.68 -0.83
C TYR A 89 -19.17 7.06 -2.29
N ARG A 90 -19.27 6.09 -3.19
CA ARG A 90 -19.20 6.33 -4.64
C ARG A 90 -20.59 6.25 -5.25
N ILE A 91 -20.77 6.86 -6.42
CA ILE A 91 -22.05 6.85 -7.16
C ILE A 91 -22.59 5.42 -7.35
N ARG A 92 -21.69 4.47 -7.66
CA ARG A 92 -22.03 3.06 -7.83
C ARG A 92 -22.50 2.33 -6.57
N ASP A 93 -22.33 2.94 -5.39
CA ASP A 93 -22.81 2.42 -4.11
C ASP A 93 -24.28 2.86 -3.83
N GLY A 94 -24.89 3.65 -4.73
CA GLY A 94 -26.28 4.12 -4.70
C GLY A 94 -26.39 5.64 -4.80
N ILE A 95 -27.36 6.18 -5.54
CA ILE A 95 -27.48 7.63 -5.85
C ILE A 95 -27.60 8.46 -4.56
N ASN A 96 -28.43 8.03 -3.60
CA ASN A 96 -28.63 8.72 -2.30
C ASN A 96 -27.45 8.52 -1.32
N SER A 97 -26.41 7.78 -1.70
CA SER A 97 -25.24 7.57 -0.82
C SER A 97 -24.22 8.71 -0.91
N VAL A 98 -24.25 9.50 -1.98
CA VAL A 98 -23.28 10.58 -2.21
C VAL A 98 -23.53 11.76 -1.26
N GLU A 99 -24.77 12.01 -0.86
CA GLU A 99 -25.13 13.03 0.15
C GLU A 99 -24.41 12.78 1.48
N LYS A 100 -24.17 11.51 1.82
CA LYS A 100 -23.42 11.15 3.03
C LYS A 100 -21.97 11.62 3.00
N ASN A 101 -21.42 11.91 1.81
CA ASN A 101 -20.09 12.49 1.71
C ASN A 101 -20.02 13.92 2.24
N ILE A 102 -21.15 14.64 2.41
CA ILE A 102 -21.15 15.97 3.05
C ILE A 102 -20.57 15.86 4.46
N ALA A 103 -21.08 14.92 5.27
CA ALA A 103 -20.56 14.67 6.62
C ALA A 103 -19.10 14.17 6.61
N VAL A 104 -18.69 13.43 5.57
CA VAL A 104 -17.31 12.97 5.40
C VAL A 104 -16.36 14.13 5.12
N PHE A 105 -16.75 15.05 4.24
CA PHE A 105 -15.97 16.26 3.95
C PHE A 105 -15.84 17.11 5.21
N GLU A 106 -16.94 17.33 5.94
CA GLU A 106 -16.94 18.05 7.20
C GLU A 106 -15.97 17.43 8.22
N GLN A 107 -15.99 16.10 8.34
CA GLN A 107 -15.03 15.38 9.18
C GLN A 107 -13.58 15.60 8.72
N CYS A 108 -13.31 15.65 7.42
CA CYS A 108 -11.97 15.93 6.89
C CYS A 108 -11.51 17.34 7.24
N PHE A 109 -12.39 18.34 7.15
CA PHE A 109 -12.07 19.73 7.50
C PHE A 109 -11.62 19.82 8.97
N GLU A 110 -12.38 19.21 9.88
CA GLU A 110 -12.06 19.17 11.32
C GLU A 110 -10.77 18.41 11.63
N ILE A 111 -10.43 17.39 10.85
CA ILE A 111 -9.18 16.64 11.00
C ILE A 111 -7.99 17.53 10.59
N LEU A 112 -8.08 18.21 9.45
CA LEU A 112 -7.03 19.11 8.97
C LEU A 112 -6.88 20.33 9.87
N LYS A 113 -7.98 20.91 10.38
CA LYS A 113 -7.95 21.96 11.40
C LYS A 113 -7.13 21.57 12.63
N LYS A 114 -7.20 20.30 13.04
CA LYS A 114 -6.42 19.75 14.16
C LYS A 114 -4.99 19.39 13.79
N GLU A 115 -4.49 19.88 12.65
CA GLU A 115 -3.16 19.62 12.09
C GLU A 115 -2.81 18.14 11.94
N LYS A 116 -3.82 17.31 11.62
CA LYS A 116 -3.64 15.87 11.44
C LYS A 116 -3.44 15.51 9.96
N ALA A 117 -3.09 14.26 9.71
CA ALA A 117 -2.89 13.73 8.38
C ALA A 117 -4.10 12.93 7.90
N ILE A 118 -4.44 13.11 6.62
CA ILE A 118 -5.42 12.31 5.87
C ILE A 118 -4.69 11.63 4.72
N GLN A 119 -5.06 10.39 4.41
CA GLN A 119 -4.60 9.66 3.24
C GLN A 119 -5.76 9.37 2.30
N ILE A 120 -5.54 9.62 1.02
CA ILE A 120 -6.49 9.37 -0.06
C ILE A 120 -5.77 8.84 -1.30
N PHE A 121 -6.36 7.84 -1.95
CA PHE A 121 -5.95 7.41 -3.29
C PHE A 121 -6.82 8.13 -4.31
N ALA A 122 -6.31 9.24 -4.85
CA ALA A 122 -7.10 10.16 -5.67
C ALA A 122 -7.51 9.59 -7.03
N GLU A 123 -6.94 8.46 -7.47
CA GLU A 123 -7.40 7.68 -8.64
C GLU A 123 -8.86 7.20 -8.51
N GLY A 124 -9.32 6.93 -7.28
CA GLY A 124 -10.70 6.49 -6.98
C GLY A 124 -10.99 5.01 -7.27
N GLU A 125 -10.05 4.32 -7.90
CA GLU A 125 -10.05 2.87 -8.15
C GLU A 125 -8.64 2.31 -8.02
N HIS A 126 -8.49 1.00 -8.19
CA HIS A 126 -7.21 0.31 -8.13
C HIS A 126 -7.04 -0.54 -9.39
N HIS A 127 -5.82 -0.64 -9.93
CA HIS A 127 -5.56 -1.38 -11.17
C HIS A 127 -4.17 -2.02 -11.21
N LYS A 128 -3.97 -3.00 -12.10
CA LYS A 128 -2.72 -3.77 -12.20
C LYS A 128 -1.60 -3.09 -12.99
N TYR A 129 -1.91 -2.04 -13.75
CA TYR A 129 -0.95 -1.39 -14.67
C TYR A 129 -0.01 -0.41 -13.95
N ARG A 130 1.21 -0.30 -14.48
CA ARG A 130 2.19 0.73 -14.10
C ARG A 130 1.85 2.06 -14.76
N HIS A 131 0.74 2.66 -14.33
CA HIS A 131 0.18 3.86 -14.91
C HIS A 131 -0.49 4.69 -13.80
N ILE A 132 -0.55 6.00 -13.96
CA ILE A 132 -1.31 6.90 -13.09
C ILE A 132 -2.53 7.33 -13.87
N ILE A 133 -3.70 6.86 -13.46
CA ILE A 133 -4.96 7.26 -14.10
C ILE A 133 -5.38 8.68 -13.67
N PRO A 134 -6.28 9.34 -14.43
CA PRO A 134 -6.75 10.68 -14.09
C PRO A 134 -7.35 10.77 -12.68
N LEU A 135 -6.81 11.70 -11.89
CA LEU A 135 -7.22 11.89 -10.50
C LEU A 135 -8.64 12.46 -10.40
N LYS A 136 -9.40 11.98 -9.41
CA LYS A 136 -10.72 12.50 -9.05
C LYS A 136 -10.59 13.75 -8.18
N LYS A 137 -11.59 14.62 -8.27
CA LYS A 137 -11.63 15.94 -7.60
C LYS A 137 -11.82 15.89 -6.07
N GLY A 138 -11.99 14.71 -5.47
CA GLY A 138 -12.37 14.56 -4.06
C GLY A 138 -11.39 15.25 -3.09
N PHE A 139 -10.09 15.08 -3.30
CA PHE A 139 -9.07 15.72 -2.45
C PHE A 139 -9.06 17.25 -2.62
N ALA A 140 -9.26 17.76 -3.85
CA ALA A 140 -9.32 19.19 -4.11
C ALA A 140 -10.54 19.83 -3.44
N ARG A 141 -11.69 19.13 -3.42
CA ARG A 141 -12.88 19.55 -2.64
C ARG A 141 -12.62 19.56 -1.14
N ILE A 142 -11.86 18.59 -0.62
CA ILE A 142 -11.44 18.60 0.79
C ILE A 142 -10.64 19.86 1.10
N ILE A 143 -9.66 20.19 0.26
CA ILE A 143 -8.81 21.37 0.44
C ILE A 143 -9.64 22.64 0.37
N LEU A 144 -10.45 22.82 -0.67
CA LEU A 144 -11.29 24.02 -0.84
C LEU A 144 -12.20 24.23 0.37
N GLY A 145 -12.97 23.22 0.78
CA GLY A 145 -13.88 23.36 1.90
C GLY A 145 -13.17 23.58 3.24
N THR A 146 -11.96 23.01 3.40
CA THR A 146 -11.13 23.28 4.58
C THR A 146 -10.67 24.74 4.61
N LEU A 147 -10.20 25.29 3.49
CA LEU A 147 -9.72 26.68 3.41
C LEU A 147 -10.86 27.68 3.48
N GLN A 148 -12.06 27.34 2.98
CA GLN A 148 -13.27 28.16 3.17
C GLN A 148 -13.64 28.29 4.64
N LYS A 149 -13.52 27.21 5.42
CA LYS A 149 -13.87 27.19 6.84
C LYS A 149 -12.74 27.71 7.75
N TYR A 150 -11.49 27.47 7.33
CA TYR A 150 -10.28 27.78 8.08
C TYR A 150 -9.20 28.39 7.15
N PRO A 151 -9.34 29.68 6.78
CA PRO A 151 -8.48 30.32 5.78
C PRO A 151 -6.99 30.33 6.12
N ASP A 152 -6.65 30.37 7.42
CA ASP A 152 -5.26 30.48 7.90
C ASP A 152 -4.49 29.15 7.85
N LEU A 153 -5.15 28.03 7.53
CA LEU A 153 -4.46 26.73 7.47
C LEU A 153 -3.56 26.63 6.24
N ASN A 154 -2.33 26.19 6.48
CA ASN A 154 -1.38 25.88 5.42
C ASN A 154 -1.36 24.38 5.12
N ILE A 155 -2.18 23.93 4.17
CA ILE A 155 -2.38 22.51 3.85
C ILE A 155 -1.27 22.02 2.92
N GLN A 156 -0.58 20.96 3.34
CA GLN A 156 0.50 20.34 2.56
C GLN A 156 0.02 19.04 1.93
N ILE A 157 0.18 18.90 0.61
CA ILE A 157 0.00 17.62 -0.09
C ILE A 157 1.36 16.93 -0.18
N ILE A 158 1.41 15.67 0.23
CA ILE A 158 2.57 14.80 0.03
C ILE A 158 2.19 13.74 -1.01
N PRO A 159 2.66 13.85 -2.27
CA PRO A 159 2.54 12.79 -3.24
C PRO A 159 3.32 11.55 -2.77
N VAL A 160 2.75 10.35 -2.95
CA VAL A 160 3.36 9.09 -2.51
C VAL A 160 3.39 8.09 -3.65
N GLY A 161 4.58 7.80 -4.16
CA GLY A 161 4.78 6.75 -5.16
C GLY A 161 5.07 5.40 -4.49
N ILE A 162 4.19 4.43 -4.71
CA ILE A 162 4.32 3.05 -4.25
C ILE A 162 4.66 2.19 -5.47
N ASN A 163 5.83 1.57 -5.45
CA ASN A 163 6.32 0.74 -6.55
C ASN A 163 6.69 -0.65 -6.07
N TYR A 164 6.11 -1.66 -6.70
CA TYR A 164 6.42 -3.05 -6.45
C TYR A 164 7.38 -3.61 -7.51
N ASP A 165 8.22 -4.56 -7.15
CA ASP A 165 8.98 -5.36 -8.14
C ASP A 165 8.06 -6.28 -8.93
N SER A 166 7.04 -6.84 -8.26
CA SER A 166 5.92 -7.59 -8.85
C SER A 166 4.63 -7.28 -8.09
N HIS A 167 3.57 -6.98 -8.84
CA HIS A 167 2.27 -6.63 -8.27
C HIS A 167 1.54 -7.80 -7.61
N LEU A 168 1.63 -9.01 -8.19
CA LEU A 168 0.80 -10.17 -7.81
C LEU A 168 1.60 -11.36 -7.27
N ASN A 169 2.92 -11.34 -7.38
CA ASN A 169 3.75 -12.47 -6.94
C ASN A 169 4.17 -12.30 -5.48
N PHE A 170 4.56 -13.41 -4.87
CA PHE A 170 4.96 -13.46 -3.47
C PHE A 170 6.26 -14.27 -3.29
N PRO A 171 7.17 -13.81 -2.43
CA PRO A 171 7.15 -12.51 -1.74
C PRO A 171 7.60 -11.41 -2.72
N SER A 172 6.91 -10.28 -2.71
CA SER A 172 7.30 -9.10 -3.50
C SER A 172 8.16 -8.15 -2.66
N SER A 173 8.85 -7.24 -3.32
CA SER A 173 9.47 -6.08 -2.70
C SER A 173 8.67 -4.84 -3.05
N VAL A 174 8.72 -3.84 -2.18
CA VAL A 174 8.07 -2.55 -2.39
C VAL A 174 9.02 -1.41 -2.02
N SER A 175 8.91 -0.32 -2.77
CA SER A 175 9.52 0.95 -2.46
C SER A 175 8.43 2.03 -2.34
N ILE A 176 8.60 2.91 -1.37
CA ILE A 176 7.71 4.04 -1.09
C ILE A 176 8.55 5.31 -1.25
N TYR A 177 8.11 6.19 -2.12
CA TYR A 177 8.73 7.49 -2.38
C TYR A 177 7.78 8.60 -1.92
N TYR A 178 8.15 9.32 -0.88
CA TYR A 178 7.47 10.53 -0.45
C TYR A 178 8.02 11.72 -1.22
N GLY A 179 7.18 12.32 -2.07
CA GLY A 179 7.50 13.50 -2.86
C GLY A 179 7.70 14.76 -2.03
N LYS A 180 8.18 15.82 -2.68
CA LYS A 180 8.30 17.14 -2.05
C LYS A 180 6.90 17.67 -1.69
N PRO A 181 6.75 18.40 -0.56
CA PRO A 181 5.48 19.00 -0.19
C PRO A 181 4.98 19.99 -1.24
N ILE A 182 3.69 19.88 -1.58
CA ILE A 182 2.98 20.85 -2.41
C ILE A 182 2.09 21.66 -1.48
N GLN A 183 2.33 22.97 -1.39
CA GLN A 183 1.46 23.89 -0.66
C GLN A 183 0.14 24.06 -1.42
N ALA A 184 -0.93 23.45 -0.90
CA ALA A 184 -2.21 23.38 -1.59
C ALA A 184 -2.88 24.76 -1.76
N ASN A 185 -2.64 25.66 -0.81
CA ASN A 185 -3.14 27.05 -0.84
C ASN A 185 -2.78 27.78 -2.13
N ALA A 186 -1.59 27.51 -2.71
CA ALA A 186 -1.15 28.16 -3.95
C ALA A 186 -1.97 27.76 -5.19
N TYR A 187 -2.82 26.73 -5.08
CA TYR A 187 -3.59 26.18 -6.19
C TYR A 187 -5.11 26.32 -6.02
N ILE A 188 -5.57 26.90 -4.91
CA ILE A 188 -6.99 27.03 -4.59
C ILE A 188 -7.31 28.50 -4.31
N ASN A 189 -8.09 29.11 -5.19
CA ASN A 189 -8.71 30.40 -4.92
C ASN A 189 -10.02 30.17 -4.16
N VAL A 190 -10.12 30.69 -2.94
CA VAL A 190 -11.28 30.50 -2.06
C VAL A 190 -12.47 31.36 -2.49
N ASP A 191 -12.21 32.59 -2.94
CA ASP A 191 -13.24 33.58 -3.31
C ASP A 191 -13.86 33.25 -4.68
N ASN A 192 -13.05 32.76 -5.61
CA ASN A 192 -13.48 32.34 -6.95
C ASN A 192 -12.90 30.96 -7.32
N PRO A 193 -13.46 29.87 -6.78
CA PRO A 193 -12.90 28.53 -6.93
C PRO A 193 -13.14 27.92 -8.32
N ASP A 194 -12.05 27.46 -8.96
CA ASP A 194 -12.17 26.57 -10.14
C ASP A 194 -12.68 25.18 -9.73
N LEU A 195 -13.97 24.91 -9.98
CA LEU A 195 -14.59 23.61 -9.70
C LEU A 195 -14.10 22.47 -10.61
N LYS A 196 -13.28 22.76 -11.64
CA LYS A 196 -12.57 21.75 -12.42
C LYS A 196 -11.29 21.31 -11.73
N PHE A 197 -10.67 22.16 -10.91
CA PHE A 197 -9.44 21.91 -10.15
C PHE A 197 -8.28 21.41 -11.03
N LYS A 198 -8.23 21.80 -12.31
CA LYS A 198 -7.31 21.18 -13.29
C LYS A 198 -5.84 21.33 -12.86
N THR A 199 -5.46 22.50 -12.37
CA THR A 199 -4.07 22.82 -12.04
C THR A 199 -3.55 21.94 -10.92
N ILE A 200 -4.28 21.82 -9.80
CA ILE A 200 -3.84 20.98 -8.66
C ILE A 200 -3.89 19.49 -9.00
N LEU A 201 -4.90 19.04 -9.75
CA LEU A 201 -4.99 17.65 -10.21
C LEU A 201 -3.80 17.29 -11.10
N ASN A 202 -3.48 18.12 -12.08
CA ASN A 202 -2.36 17.89 -12.99
C ASN A 202 -1.01 17.96 -12.27
N LYS A 203 -0.85 18.91 -11.33
CA LYS A 203 0.37 19.00 -10.53
C LYS A 203 0.59 17.73 -9.71
N VAL A 204 -0.41 17.28 -8.95
CA VAL A 204 -0.30 16.04 -8.15
C VAL A 204 -0.09 14.82 -9.05
N ALA A 205 -0.80 14.72 -10.17
CA ALA A 205 -0.63 13.63 -11.12
C ALA A 205 0.80 13.59 -11.68
N SER A 206 1.36 14.73 -12.06
CA SER A 206 2.74 14.85 -12.55
C SER A 206 3.75 14.33 -11.52
N GLU A 207 3.61 14.75 -10.26
CA GLU A 207 4.49 14.27 -9.18
C GLU A 207 4.37 12.76 -8.97
N LEU A 208 3.14 12.21 -9.00
CA LEU A 208 2.93 10.76 -8.90
C LEU A 208 3.56 9.99 -10.06
N LYS A 209 3.52 10.53 -11.29
CA LYS A 209 4.18 9.93 -12.46
C LYS A 209 5.71 9.91 -12.31
N GLU A 210 6.30 10.91 -11.67
CA GLU A 210 7.74 10.93 -11.40
C GLU A 210 8.15 9.95 -10.30
N LEU A 211 7.31 9.80 -9.27
CA LEU A 211 7.55 8.92 -8.12
C LEU A 211 7.15 7.48 -8.36
N THR A 212 6.61 7.16 -9.53
CA THR A 212 6.24 5.79 -9.93
C THR A 212 6.86 5.40 -11.25
N THR A 213 7.08 4.10 -11.48
CA THR A 213 7.36 3.64 -12.84
C THR A 213 6.09 3.86 -13.65
N HIS A 214 6.09 4.86 -14.52
CA HIS A 214 4.90 5.29 -15.25
C HIS A 214 5.04 4.99 -16.73
N ILE A 215 4.09 4.22 -17.26
CA ILE A 215 3.99 3.88 -18.67
C ILE A 215 2.74 4.55 -19.22
N ASP A 216 2.90 5.57 -20.08
CA ASP A 216 1.76 6.31 -20.64
C ASP A 216 0.93 5.46 -21.62
N ASN A 217 1.59 4.65 -22.47
CA ASN A 217 0.91 3.83 -23.48
C ASN A 217 0.42 2.51 -22.88
N LEU A 218 -0.89 2.43 -22.60
CA LEU A 218 -1.52 1.23 -22.05
C LEU A 218 -1.64 0.07 -23.06
N GLU A 219 -1.74 0.36 -24.37
CA GLU A 219 -1.85 -0.67 -25.42
C GLU A 219 -0.55 -1.47 -25.55
N LYS A 220 0.59 -0.79 -25.42
CA LYS A 220 1.94 -1.40 -25.43
C LYS A 220 2.46 -1.72 -24.03
N HIS A 221 1.60 -1.69 -23.01
CA HIS A 221 2.03 -1.82 -21.60
C HIS A 221 2.84 -3.10 -21.36
N ASP A 222 2.29 -4.25 -21.74
CA ASP A 222 2.94 -5.54 -21.52
C ASP A 222 4.26 -5.67 -22.34
N GLU A 223 4.28 -5.17 -23.58
CA GLU A 223 5.50 -5.11 -24.42
C GLU A 223 6.60 -4.28 -23.76
N ILE A 224 6.25 -3.09 -23.24
CA ILE A 224 7.19 -2.20 -22.54
C ILE A 224 7.71 -2.86 -21.26
N ILE A 225 6.84 -3.52 -20.49
CA ILE A 225 7.24 -4.26 -19.29
C ILE A 225 8.24 -5.36 -19.65
N ASP A 226 8.02 -6.11 -20.73
CA ASP A 226 8.92 -7.19 -21.12
C ASP A 226 10.27 -6.67 -21.63
N LYS A 227 10.29 -5.55 -22.37
CA LYS A 227 11.53 -4.84 -22.71
C LYS A 227 12.29 -4.39 -21.46
N LEU A 228 11.60 -3.80 -20.48
CA LEU A 228 12.21 -3.37 -19.21
C LEU A 228 12.77 -4.56 -18.42
N LYS A 229 12.06 -5.69 -18.37
CA LYS A 229 12.57 -6.92 -17.75
C LYS A 229 13.81 -7.45 -18.47
N ALA A 230 13.84 -7.39 -19.81
CA ALA A 230 14.97 -7.87 -20.60
C ALA A 230 16.28 -7.11 -20.32
N VAL A 231 16.18 -5.82 -19.98
CA VAL A 231 17.30 -4.97 -19.54
C VAL A 231 17.48 -4.94 -18.01
N ARG A 232 16.79 -5.82 -17.27
CA ARG A 232 16.84 -5.93 -15.80
C ARG A 232 16.52 -4.61 -15.08
N ALA A 233 15.57 -3.83 -15.60
CA ALA A 233 15.15 -2.57 -14.98
C ALA A 233 14.68 -2.79 -13.53
N ASN A 234 15.14 -1.93 -12.62
CA ASN A 234 14.78 -2.00 -11.22
C ASN A 234 13.47 -1.25 -10.95
N PHE A 235 12.34 -1.94 -11.00
CA PHE A 235 11.03 -1.37 -10.72
C PHE A 235 10.84 -0.79 -9.30
N LEU A 236 11.79 -1.00 -8.38
CA LEU A 236 11.79 -0.33 -7.08
C LEU A 236 12.51 1.03 -7.12
N ASP A 237 13.13 1.38 -8.25
CA ASP A 237 13.68 2.70 -8.54
C ASP A 237 12.92 3.31 -9.73
N PRO A 238 11.84 4.06 -9.48
CA PRO A 238 11.05 4.67 -10.52
C PRO A 238 11.83 5.76 -11.26
N ILE A 239 12.79 6.43 -10.61
CA ILE A 239 13.56 7.53 -11.20
C ILE A 239 14.49 6.99 -12.28
N GLU A 240 15.25 5.94 -11.95
CA GLU A 240 16.11 5.24 -12.91
C GLU A 240 15.28 4.57 -14.01
N THR A 241 14.24 3.83 -13.64
CA THR A 241 13.40 3.11 -14.60
C THR A 241 12.70 4.06 -15.58
N ASN A 242 12.23 5.23 -15.14
CA ASN A 242 11.64 6.24 -16.02
C ASN A 242 12.68 6.85 -16.97
N LYS A 243 13.96 6.98 -16.56
CA LYS A 243 15.05 7.39 -17.47
C LYS A 243 15.32 6.32 -18.53
N MET A 244 15.27 5.04 -18.16
CA MET A 244 15.42 3.92 -19.11
C MET A 244 14.25 3.87 -20.09
N LEU A 245 13.02 4.06 -19.61
CA LEU A 245 11.80 4.11 -20.43
C LEU A 245 11.89 5.12 -21.58
N LYS A 246 12.44 6.32 -21.32
CA LYS A 246 12.63 7.35 -22.36
C LYS A 246 13.63 6.96 -23.46
N LYS A 247 14.49 5.98 -23.18
CA LYS A 247 15.50 5.48 -24.12
C LYS A 247 15.17 4.07 -24.62
N LEU A 248 13.97 3.56 -24.33
CA LEU A 248 13.65 2.14 -24.53
C LEU A 248 13.83 1.69 -25.99
N ASP A 249 13.46 2.54 -26.94
CA ASP A 249 13.57 2.25 -28.38
C ASP A 249 15.02 2.26 -28.90
N SER A 250 15.97 2.84 -28.16
CA SER A 250 17.39 2.83 -28.53
C SER A 250 18.19 1.68 -27.91
N PHE A 251 17.60 0.91 -26.99
CA PHE A 251 18.25 -0.28 -26.47
C PHE A 251 18.16 -1.42 -27.50
N SER A 252 19.33 -1.80 -28.04
CA SER A 252 19.49 -3.05 -28.79
C SER A 252 18.98 -4.22 -27.93
N GLN A 253 18.12 -5.07 -28.51
CA GLN A 253 17.48 -6.22 -27.86
C GLN A 253 18.48 -7.36 -27.54
N LYS A 254 19.59 -7.07 -26.87
CA LYS A 254 20.47 -8.13 -26.37
C LYS A 254 19.88 -8.62 -25.04
N LYS A 255 19.02 -9.64 -25.13
CA LYS A 255 18.45 -10.32 -23.96
C LYS A 255 19.60 -10.76 -23.05
N LEU A 256 19.72 -10.12 -21.88
CA LEU A 256 20.71 -10.53 -20.89
C LEU A 256 20.42 -11.99 -20.52
N LYS A 257 21.43 -12.86 -20.61
CA LYS A 257 21.28 -14.27 -20.21
C LYS A 257 20.77 -14.30 -18.76
N GLU A 258 19.75 -15.11 -18.49
CA GLU A 258 19.33 -15.39 -17.12
C GLU A 258 20.46 -16.18 -16.45
N GLU A 259 21.14 -15.55 -15.49
CA GLU A 259 22.05 -16.28 -14.62
C GLU A 259 21.19 -17.15 -13.69
N LYS A 260 21.40 -18.46 -13.75
CA LYS A 260 20.80 -19.40 -12.79
C LYS A 260 21.46 -19.20 -11.43
N GLU A 261 21.01 -18.20 -10.68
CA GLU A 261 21.43 -18.03 -9.29
C GLU A 261 20.96 -19.25 -8.47
N ILE A 262 21.87 -19.92 -7.78
CA ILE A 262 21.55 -21.01 -6.87
C ILE A 262 21.01 -20.40 -5.58
N ASN A 263 19.79 -20.79 -5.17
CA ASN A 263 19.26 -20.39 -3.87
C ASN A 263 19.63 -21.47 -2.82
N TRP A 264 20.70 -21.23 -2.07
CA TRP A 264 21.19 -22.11 -1.01
C TRP A 264 20.18 -22.32 0.13
N PHE A 265 19.14 -21.47 0.25
CA PHE A 265 18.08 -21.61 1.25
C PHE A 265 16.95 -22.57 0.84
N THR A 266 17.04 -23.23 -0.32
CA THR A 266 16.01 -24.15 -0.82
C THR A 266 15.58 -25.23 0.20
N PRO A 267 16.48 -25.89 0.97
CA PRO A 267 16.06 -26.83 2.01
C PRO A 267 15.20 -26.19 3.11
N ILE A 268 15.52 -24.96 3.53
CA ILE A 268 14.76 -24.21 4.54
C ILE A 268 13.37 -23.83 4.00
N HIS A 269 13.27 -23.47 2.72
CA HIS A 269 11.98 -23.21 2.08
C HIS A 269 11.11 -24.47 2.05
N LEU A 270 11.68 -25.62 1.73
CA LEU A 270 10.97 -26.90 1.73
C LEU A 270 10.48 -27.26 3.14
N PHE A 271 11.35 -27.15 4.14
CA PHE A 271 10.97 -27.35 5.54
C PHE A 271 9.84 -26.41 5.95
N THR A 272 9.97 -25.11 5.67
CA THR A 272 8.95 -24.11 6.01
C THR A 272 7.61 -24.43 5.34
N LYS A 273 7.64 -24.86 4.08
CA LYS A 273 6.44 -25.25 3.32
C LYS A 273 5.74 -26.46 3.94
N ILE A 274 6.50 -27.50 4.30
CA ILE A 274 5.96 -28.71 4.95
C ILE A 274 5.41 -28.35 6.33
N ASN A 275 6.19 -27.60 7.12
CA ASN A 275 5.80 -27.18 8.46
C ASN A 275 4.58 -26.24 8.45
N SER A 276 4.29 -25.58 7.32
CA SER A 276 3.15 -24.68 7.12
C SER A 276 2.03 -25.29 6.27
N ILE A 277 1.95 -26.61 6.15
CA ILE A 277 1.02 -27.25 5.21
C ILE A 277 -0.43 -26.82 5.44
N PHE A 278 -0.87 -26.67 6.70
CA PHE A 278 -2.26 -26.30 7.01
C PHE A 278 -2.61 -24.86 6.58
N PRO A 279 -1.86 -23.81 6.96
CA PRO A 279 -2.03 -22.47 6.39
C PRO A 279 -2.01 -22.44 4.85
N LEU A 280 -1.13 -23.25 4.23
CA LEU A 280 -1.03 -23.33 2.77
C LEU A 280 -2.22 -24.03 2.11
N LEU A 281 -2.83 -25.03 2.77
CA LEU A 281 -4.08 -25.64 2.31
C LEU A 281 -5.25 -24.64 2.38
N ILE A 282 -5.30 -23.81 3.42
CA ILE A 282 -6.27 -22.70 3.49
C ILE A 282 -6.05 -21.75 2.31
N TRP A 283 -4.81 -21.35 2.04
CA TRP A 283 -4.48 -20.54 0.87
C TRP A 283 -4.92 -21.19 -0.45
N LYS A 284 -4.66 -22.49 -0.64
CA LYS A 284 -5.06 -23.24 -1.84
C LYS A 284 -6.58 -23.25 -2.05
N LYS A 285 -7.37 -23.34 -0.96
CA LYS A 285 -8.84 -23.27 -1.01
C LYS A 285 -9.37 -21.84 -1.20
N LEU A 286 -8.65 -20.83 -0.71
CA LEU A 286 -9.05 -19.43 -0.74
C LEU A 286 -8.74 -18.74 -2.06
N LYS A 287 -7.56 -19.00 -2.65
CA LYS A 287 -7.06 -18.33 -3.86
C LYS A 287 -8.07 -18.32 -5.02
N PRO A 288 -8.74 -19.43 -5.38
CA PRO A 288 -9.72 -19.44 -6.48
C PRO A 288 -10.99 -18.62 -6.20
N LYS A 289 -11.28 -18.28 -4.94
CA LYS A 289 -12.47 -17.51 -4.54
C LYS A 289 -12.26 -15.99 -4.61
N ILE A 290 -11.04 -15.55 -4.89
CA ILE A 290 -10.69 -14.13 -4.98
C ILE A 290 -11.18 -13.59 -6.32
N LYS A 291 -12.30 -12.86 -6.29
CA LYS A 291 -12.94 -12.29 -7.50
C LYS A 291 -12.07 -11.27 -8.22
N ASP A 292 -11.34 -10.46 -7.45
CA ASP A 292 -10.47 -9.40 -7.96
C ASP A 292 -9.03 -9.72 -7.60
N ILE A 293 -8.23 -10.03 -8.63
CA ILE A 293 -6.86 -10.50 -8.49
C ILE A 293 -5.96 -9.52 -7.74
N ILE A 294 -6.29 -8.23 -7.71
CA ILE A 294 -5.50 -7.21 -7.01
C ILE A 294 -5.54 -7.44 -5.49
N PHE A 295 -6.57 -8.11 -4.96
CA PHE A 295 -6.61 -8.49 -3.55
C PHE A 295 -5.76 -9.73 -3.22
N THR A 296 -5.13 -10.40 -4.18
CA THR A 296 -4.33 -11.63 -3.94
C THR A 296 -3.32 -11.44 -2.80
N ASN A 297 -2.55 -10.35 -2.84
CA ASN A 297 -1.57 -10.06 -1.79
C ASN A 297 -2.22 -9.58 -0.48
N THR A 298 -3.40 -8.98 -0.54
CA THR A 298 -4.20 -8.66 0.66
C THR A 298 -4.57 -9.93 1.44
N TYR A 299 -5.02 -10.97 0.73
CA TYR A 299 -5.34 -12.26 1.36
C TYR A 299 -4.09 -12.97 1.90
N ARG A 300 -2.96 -12.93 1.17
CA ARG A 300 -1.68 -13.46 1.67
C ARG A 300 -1.26 -12.75 2.96
N PHE A 301 -1.27 -11.42 2.96
CA PHE A 301 -0.99 -10.61 4.14
C PHE A 301 -1.88 -11.01 5.32
N ALA A 302 -3.20 -11.16 5.11
CA ALA A 302 -4.11 -11.58 6.16
C ALA A 302 -3.75 -12.96 6.74
N LEU A 303 -3.42 -13.95 5.90
CA LEU A 303 -2.99 -15.28 6.35
C LEU A 303 -1.66 -15.22 7.12
N ILE A 304 -0.67 -14.50 6.60
CA ILE A 304 0.64 -14.31 7.22
C ILE A 304 0.52 -13.63 8.59
N LEU A 305 -0.40 -12.68 8.71
CA LEU A 305 -0.62 -11.96 9.96
C LEU A 305 -1.37 -12.79 11.02
N THR A 306 -2.22 -13.73 10.61
CA THR A 306 -3.16 -14.41 11.50
C THR A 306 -2.96 -15.92 11.55
N ILE A 307 -3.23 -16.61 10.44
CA ILE A 307 -3.29 -18.07 10.36
C ILE A 307 -1.91 -18.72 10.57
N PHE A 308 -0.85 -18.14 10.01
CA PHE A 308 0.50 -18.69 10.19
C PHE A 308 0.97 -18.61 11.65
N PRO A 309 0.96 -17.44 12.33
CA PRO A 309 1.31 -17.35 13.75
C PRO A 309 0.44 -18.23 14.64
N LEU A 310 -0.88 -18.25 14.42
CA LEU A 310 -1.79 -19.08 15.20
C LEU A 310 -1.45 -20.57 15.08
N PHE A 311 -1.17 -21.03 13.86
CA PHE A 311 -0.81 -22.42 13.61
C PHE A 311 0.51 -22.81 14.30
N TYR A 312 1.53 -21.95 14.21
CA TYR A 312 2.81 -22.18 14.89
C TYR A 312 2.66 -22.19 16.41
N LEU A 313 1.81 -21.34 16.99
CA LEU A 313 1.51 -21.37 18.42
C LEU A 313 0.83 -22.68 18.84
N ILE A 314 -0.12 -23.18 18.05
CA ILE A 314 -0.78 -24.47 18.31
C ILE A 314 0.23 -25.61 18.23
N GLN A 315 1.05 -25.69 17.18
CA GLN A 315 2.09 -26.71 17.05
C GLN A 315 3.09 -26.67 18.21
N SER A 316 3.53 -25.47 18.60
CA SER A 316 4.43 -25.27 19.76
C SER A 316 3.78 -25.70 21.08
N GLY A 317 2.48 -25.45 21.25
CA GLY A 317 1.71 -25.90 22.41
C GLY A 317 1.61 -27.42 22.48
N VAL A 318 1.35 -28.08 21.35
CA VAL A 318 1.34 -29.55 21.25
C VAL A 318 2.71 -30.13 21.60
N ILE A 319 3.80 -29.58 21.05
CA ILE A 319 5.17 -30.00 21.38
C ILE A 319 5.48 -29.78 22.86
N SER A 320 5.03 -28.66 23.43
CA SER A 320 5.22 -28.36 24.86
C SER A 320 4.52 -29.39 25.76
N TYR A 321 3.34 -29.85 25.34
CA TYR A 321 2.54 -30.83 26.07
C TYR A 321 3.19 -32.22 26.08
N PHE A 322 3.69 -32.69 24.93
CA PHE A 322 4.28 -34.04 24.83
C PHE A 322 5.75 -34.10 25.28
N LEU A 323 6.49 -32.98 25.25
CA LEU A 323 7.89 -32.92 25.66
C LEU A 323 8.04 -32.02 26.88
N ASN A 324 8.31 -30.73 26.67
CA ASN A 324 8.31 -29.70 27.72
C ASN A 324 8.26 -28.30 27.10
N TYR A 325 7.94 -27.29 27.92
CA TYR A 325 7.77 -25.91 27.46
C TYR A 325 9.03 -25.30 26.81
N LYS A 326 10.25 -25.69 27.25
CA LYS A 326 11.50 -25.17 26.66
C LYS A 326 11.64 -25.62 25.21
N VAL A 327 11.36 -26.90 24.94
CA VAL A 327 11.39 -27.46 23.58
C VAL A 327 10.33 -26.80 22.69
N GLY A 328 9.13 -26.57 23.21
CA GLY A 328 8.09 -25.87 22.46
C GLY A 328 8.46 -24.42 22.10
N LEU A 329 9.10 -23.68 23.02
CA LEU A 329 9.60 -22.33 22.74
C LEU A 329 10.74 -22.33 21.70
N ILE A 330 11.64 -23.31 21.76
CA ILE A 330 12.70 -23.49 20.75
C ILE A 330 12.07 -23.74 19.38
N TYR A 331 11.07 -24.62 19.31
CA TYR A 331 10.36 -24.91 18.06
C TYR A 331 9.65 -23.67 17.50
N LEU A 332 8.99 -22.87 18.36
CA LEU A 332 8.38 -21.59 17.94
C LEU A 332 9.44 -20.65 17.35
N GLY A 333 10.60 -20.53 18.00
CA GLY A 333 11.74 -19.75 17.50
C GLY A 333 12.21 -20.22 16.12
N ILE A 334 12.35 -21.54 15.93
CA ILE A 334 12.69 -22.14 14.63
C ILE A 334 11.65 -21.74 13.57
N CYS A 335 10.35 -21.86 13.86
CA CYS A 335 9.30 -21.52 12.91
C CYS A 335 9.36 -20.04 12.47
N ILE A 336 9.64 -19.13 13.41
CA ILE A 336 9.80 -17.70 13.12
C ILE A 336 11.03 -17.48 12.23
N ILE A 337 12.17 -18.09 12.57
CA ILE A 337 13.42 -17.95 11.81
C ILE A 337 13.28 -18.51 10.40
N THR A 338 12.72 -19.71 10.22
CA THR A 338 12.56 -20.30 8.90
C THR A 338 11.52 -19.56 8.06
N GLY A 339 10.46 -19.05 8.68
CA GLY A 339 9.50 -18.13 8.06
C GLY A 339 10.15 -16.81 7.61
N LEU A 340 11.05 -16.26 8.43
CA LEU A 340 11.83 -15.07 8.09
C LEU A 340 12.74 -15.34 6.89
N ILE A 341 13.58 -16.37 6.96
CA ILE A 341 14.48 -16.75 5.85
C ILE A 341 13.66 -16.95 4.57
N THR A 342 12.53 -17.65 4.65
CA THR A 342 11.65 -17.89 3.50
C THR A 342 11.08 -16.59 2.93
N SER A 343 10.53 -15.69 3.75
CA SER A 343 9.97 -14.43 3.24
C SER A 343 11.03 -13.50 2.62
N LYS A 344 12.30 -13.59 3.05
CA LYS A 344 13.39 -12.71 2.59
C LYS A 344 14.18 -13.25 1.42
N THR A 345 14.30 -14.57 1.29
CA THR A 345 15.22 -15.19 0.31
C THR A 345 14.51 -16.05 -0.75
N MET A 346 13.24 -16.40 -0.56
CA MET A 346 12.50 -17.17 -1.56
C MET A 346 12.44 -16.41 -2.89
N LYS A 347 12.84 -17.05 -3.99
CA LYS A 347 12.72 -16.44 -5.32
C LYS A 347 11.26 -16.19 -5.64
N VAL A 348 10.98 -15.07 -6.32
CA VAL A 348 9.62 -14.76 -6.75
C VAL A 348 9.25 -15.83 -7.77
N THR A 349 8.31 -16.71 -7.44
CA THR A 349 7.67 -17.56 -8.46
C THR A 349 6.94 -16.61 -9.40
N GLN A 350 7.43 -16.49 -10.64
CA GLN A 350 6.81 -15.67 -11.66
C GLN A 350 5.44 -16.22 -12.07
#